data_AF-A0A3M1C9L4-F1
#
_entry.id   AF-A0A3M1C9L4-F1
#
_cell.length_a   1.000
_cell.length_b   1.000
_cell.length_c   1.000
_cell.angle_alpha   90.00
_cell.angle_beta   90.00
_cell.angle_gamma   90.00
#
_symmetry.space_group_name_H-M   'P 1'
#
loop_
_entity.id
_entity.type
_entity.pdbx_description
1 polymer ?
#
loop_
_entity_poly.entity_id
_entity_poly.type
_entity_poly.pdbx_seq_one_letter_code
_entity_poly.pdbx_strand_id
1 'polypeptide(L)'
;MSFRGYVLGALVYSFVLVSCGLRLGEPAPQSKPIHLSRDYSCMTKIGEKVKKYFNYELSENEIKDFAKCVKFSLQTFKSIVRGKDQDKYTPEEIVEYLHTYFLKDTHISSGFLEELKKLKKVFFGGSENIVTRKEIDMFIEHVDLVERQALRIYPYIPVLNKNVYERFKEQGRKIPSLVKAQEALLDSAEEFGAFLAHTGNPLSLDSIENYFIEFQKFLKWDKKEVKHSPFDWARLIRDFKAIAVSSPYNVIASSEWIPLLRSAINWYTWALEYRYQISPLPKTYGPGLRAFHAWVQKGFKYLRTALLLHEKEEIPFDKSNGRGLYDFIEDLSRFGLLEYGKGENKVVLNRKVAEKTLPPLLQKVFGDEQLPSSQRNMDGFFRLSQVRNMEKEFEYWYRSQLLVEELMLKLKPLWSKKDIPFWNVLNPSYKQASFLYSDQLIMNRFCE
;
A
#
# COMPACT_ATOMS: atom_id res chain seq x y z
N MET A 1 -66.28 7.40 52.60
CA MET A 1 -65.57 6.10 52.50
C MET A 1 -66.39 5.15 51.63
N SER A 2 -65.88 4.76 50.46
CA SER A 2 -66.02 3.42 49.88
C SER A 2 -65.30 3.39 48.52
N PHE A 3 -64.09 2.86 48.57
CA PHE A 3 -63.04 2.87 47.57
C PHE A 3 -63.16 1.61 46.67
N ARG A 4 -64.30 1.43 45.99
CA ARG A 4 -64.59 0.22 45.20
C ARG A 4 -65.11 0.44 43.77
N GLY A 5 -65.22 1.67 43.29
CA GLY A 5 -65.81 1.95 41.96
C GLY A 5 -64.85 2.14 40.79
N TYR A 6 -63.56 2.44 41.03
CA TYR A 6 -62.70 3.02 39.99
C TYR A 6 -61.70 2.06 39.32
N VAL A 7 -61.56 0.82 39.82
CA VAL A 7 -60.53 -0.11 39.30
C VAL A 7 -61.05 -0.99 38.15
N LEU A 8 -62.37 -1.28 38.08
CA LEU A 8 -62.92 -2.06 36.97
C LEU A 8 -63.19 -1.25 35.69
N GLY A 9 -63.36 0.07 35.79
CA GLY A 9 -63.60 0.94 34.61
C GLY A 9 -62.34 1.23 33.78
N ALA A 10 -61.16 1.21 34.41
CA ALA A 10 -59.89 1.51 33.74
C ALA A 10 -59.34 0.34 32.91
N LEU A 11 -59.66 -0.91 33.25
CA LEU A 11 -59.16 -2.10 32.55
C LEU A 11 -59.91 -2.41 31.25
N VAL A 12 -61.16 -1.94 31.10
CA VAL A 12 -61.95 -2.14 29.87
C VAL A 12 -61.65 -1.06 28.82
N TYR A 13 -61.26 0.16 29.23
CA TYR A 13 -60.89 1.23 28.29
C TYR A 13 -59.50 1.04 27.67
N SER A 14 -58.62 0.24 28.27
CA SER A 14 -57.29 -0.05 27.72
C SER A 14 -57.28 -1.08 26.58
N PHE A 15 -58.36 -1.85 26.37
CA PHE A 15 -58.44 -2.83 25.29
C PHE A 15 -59.03 -2.27 23.98
N VAL A 16 -59.69 -1.10 24.02
CA VAL A 16 -60.35 -0.52 22.82
C VAL A 16 -59.40 0.35 21.98
N LEU A 17 -58.21 0.70 22.49
CA LEU A 17 -57.22 1.50 21.75
C LEU A 17 -56.14 0.68 21.01
N VAL A 18 -56.24 -0.66 20.97
CA VAL A 18 -55.26 -1.53 20.28
C VAL A 18 -55.79 -2.11 18.95
N SER A 19 -57.02 -1.79 18.52
CA SER A 19 -57.64 -2.46 17.35
C SER A 19 -57.60 -1.70 16.01
N CYS A 20 -56.90 -0.57 15.89
CA CYS A 20 -56.67 0.07 14.59
C CYS A 20 -55.34 -0.39 13.98
N GLY A 21 -55.35 -1.51 13.25
CA GLY A 21 -54.21 -1.84 12.38
C GLY A 21 -54.07 -3.28 11.88
N LEU A 22 -54.87 -4.23 12.34
CA LEU A 22 -54.83 -5.60 11.82
C LEU A 22 -55.70 -5.72 10.56
N ARG A 23 -55.09 -5.41 9.41
CA ARG A 23 -55.66 -5.65 8.08
C ARG A 23 -55.59 -7.13 7.74
N LEU A 24 -56.44 -7.94 8.37
CA LEU A 24 -56.62 -9.36 8.05
C LEU A 24 -57.51 -9.47 6.80
N GLY A 25 -56.94 -9.94 5.69
CA GLY A 25 -57.68 -10.21 4.44
C GLY A 25 -57.46 -9.21 3.30
N GLU A 26 -56.64 -8.17 3.49
CA GLU A 26 -56.16 -7.40 2.34
C GLU A 26 -55.10 -8.20 1.57
N PRO A 27 -55.17 -8.27 0.23
CA PRO A 27 -54.08 -8.82 -0.56
C PRO A 27 -52.79 -8.08 -0.20
N ALA A 28 -51.68 -8.81 -0.09
CA ALA A 28 -50.37 -8.22 0.21
C ALA A 28 -50.21 -6.95 -0.65
N PRO A 29 -49.98 -5.77 -0.04
CA PRO A 29 -49.99 -4.52 -0.77
C PRO A 29 -49.06 -4.70 -1.96
N GLN A 30 -49.63 -4.58 -3.17
CA GLN A 30 -48.84 -4.67 -4.40
C GLN A 30 -47.65 -3.74 -4.21
N SER A 31 -46.44 -4.27 -4.32
CA SER A 31 -45.21 -3.55 -4.03
C SER A 31 -45.17 -2.34 -4.96
N LYS A 32 -45.65 -1.19 -4.48
CA LYS A 32 -45.54 0.05 -5.24
C LYS A 32 -44.04 0.25 -5.45
N PRO A 33 -43.58 0.41 -6.70
CA PRO A 33 -42.17 0.62 -6.95
C PRO A 33 -41.75 1.83 -6.12
N ILE A 34 -40.78 1.61 -5.23
CA ILE A 34 -40.24 2.67 -4.39
C ILE A 34 -39.52 3.61 -5.35
N HIS A 35 -40.18 4.72 -5.69
CA HIS A 35 -39.58 5.77 -6.49
C HIS A 35 -38.54 6.50 -5.64
N LEU A 36 -37.32 6.02 -5.75
CA LEU A 36 -36.12 6.68 -5.25
C LEU A 36 -35.97 8.02 -5.99
N SER A 37 -36.34 9.12 -5.32
CA SER A 37 -36.41 10.47 -5.90
C SER A 37 -35.04 11.11 -6.16
N ARG A 38 -33.95 10.49 -5.73
CA ARG A 38 -32.57 10.95 -5.95
C ARG A 38 -31.80 9.98 -6.82
N ASP A 39 -30.97 10.54 -7.67
CA ASP A 39 -30.03 9.79 -8.50
C ASP A 39 -28.91 9.22 -7.62
N TYR A 40 -28.81 7.89 -7.56
CA TYR A 40 -27.75 7.17 -6.85
C TYR A 40 -26.58 6.80 -7.78
N SER A 41 -26.42 7.53 -8.88
CA SER A 41 -25.39 7.31 -9.91
C SER A 41 -23.94 7.41 -9.42
N CYS A 42 -23.67 7.82 -8.18
CA CYS A 42 -22.31 7.76 -7.64
C CYS A 42 -21.78 6.32 -7.59
N MET A 43 -22.63 5.35 -7.23
CA MET A 43 -22.20 3.95 -7.09
C MET A 43 -21.79 3.32 -8.42
N THR A 44 -22.39 3.76 -9.53
CA THR A 44 -22.04 3.28 -10.88
C THR A 44 -20.73 3.89 -11.40
N LYS A 45 -20.31 5.03 -10.84
CA LYS A 45 -19.11 5.78 -11.25
C LYS A 45 -17.93 5.63 -10.30
N ILE A 46 -17.96 4.67 -9.37
CA ILE A 46 -16.90 4.49 -8.37
C ILE A 46 -15.52 4.30 -9.02
N GLY A 47 -15.40 3.45 -10.05
CA GLY A 47 -14.14 3.21 -10.74
C GLY A 47 -13.58 4.46 -11.42
N GLU A 48 -14.44 5.25 -12.06
CA GLU A 48 -14.07 6.52 -12.70
C GLU A 48 -13.59 7.55 -11.66
N LYS A 49 -14.32 7.69 -10.55
CA LYS A 49 -13.98 8.65 -9.48
C LYS A 49 -12.68 8.26 -8.77
N VAL A 50 -12.45 6.98 -8.51
CA VAL A 50 -11.17 6.48 -7.96
C VAL A 50 -10.02 6.79 -8.92
N LYS A 51 -10.17 6.52 -10.22
CA LYS A 51 -9.15 6.84 -11.25
C LYS A 51 -8.83 8.35 -11.27
N LYS A 52 -9.86 9.20 -11.28
CA LYS A 52 -9.71 10.66 -11.25
C LYS A 52 -9.04 11.16 -9.97
N TYR A 53 -9.35 10.56 -8.81
CA TYR A 53 -8.70 10.90 -7.54
C TYR A 53 -7.18 10.68 -7.63
N PHE A 54 -6.73 9.49 -8.03
CA PHE A 54 -5.30 9.17 -8.12
C PHE A 54 -4.57 9.93 -9.23
N ASN A 55 -5.31 10.41 -10.24
CA ASN A 55 -4.79 11.30 -11.28
C ASN A 55 -4.81 12.78 -10.91
N TYR A 56 -5.25 13.14 -9.70
CA TYR A 56 -5.38 14.54 -9.25
C TYR A 56 -6.33 15.37 -10.16
N GLU A 57 -7.46 14.76 -10.54
CA GLU A 57 -8.45 15.33 -11.47
C GLU A 57 -9.80 15.65 -10.77
N LEU A 58 -9.90 15.44 -9.46
CA LEU A 58 -11.10 15.79 -8.67
C LEU A 58 -10.90 17.12 -7.93
N SER A 59 -11.98 17.83 -7.64
CA SER A 59 -11.97 18.86 -6.60
C SER A 59 -12.21 18.24 -5.21
N GLU A 60 -11.83 18.95 -4.15
CA GLU A 60 -12.17 18.54 -2.79
C GLU A 60 -13.69 18.39 -2.59
N ASN A 61 -14.49 19.26 -3.21
CA ASN A 61 -15.95 19.17 -3.16
C ASN A 61 -16.46 17.90 -3.85
N GLU A 62 -15.88 17.52 -4.99
CA GLU A 62 -16.27 16.27 -5.64
C GLU A 62 -15.94 15.03 -4.80
N ILE A 63 -14.85 15.06 -4.01
CA ILE A 63 -14.52 13.98 -3.07
C ILE A 63 -15.59 13.89 -1.98
N LYS A 64 -15.95 15.04 -1.37
CA LYS A 64 -17.00 15.14 -0.34
C LYS A 64 -18.37 14.72 -0.86
N ASP A 65 -18.75 15.20 -2.03
CA ASP A 65 -20.03 14.87 -2.67
C ASP A 65 -20.12 13.38 -2.99
N PHE A 66 -19.02 12.78 -3.44
CA PHE A 66 -18.95 11.34 -3.66
C PHE A 66 -19.16 10.56 -2.36
N ALA A 67 -18.43 10.88 -1.28
CA ALA A 67 -18.57 10.23 0.01
C ALA A 67 -20.00 10.40 0.60
N LYS A 68 -20.54 11.61 0.53
CA LYS A 68 -21.92 11.92 0.94
C LYS A 68 -22.94 11.08 0.18
N CYS A 69 -22.75 10.88 -1.12
CA CYS A 69 -23.64 10.05 -1.93
C CYS A 69 -23.58 8.57 -1.52
N VAL A 70 -22.38 8.03 -1.27
CA VAL A 70 -22.23 6.64 -0.77
C VAL A 70 -22.92 6.49 0.59
N LYS A 71 -22.69 7.42 1.53
CA LYS A 71 -23.36 7.41 2.84
C LYS A 71 -24.87 7.44 2.71
N PHE A 72 -25.40 8.35 1.91
CA PHE A 72 -26.83 8.47 1.69
C PHE A 72 -27.42 7.19 1.08
N SER A 73 -26.69 6.53 0.17
CA SER A 73 -27.09 5.24 -0.40
C SER A 73 -27.25 4.15 0.67
N LEU A 74 -26.29 4.06 1.60
CA LEU A 74 -26.29 3.09 2.69
C LEU A 74 -27.38 3.41 3.73
N GLN A 75 -27.58 4.67 4.06
CA GLN A 75 -28.65 5.13 4.95
C GLN A 75 -30.04 4.84 4.37
N THR A 76 -30.22 5.06 3.06
CA THR A 76 -31.43 4.68 2.34
C THR A 76 -31.62 3.16 2.36
N PHE A 77 -30.58 2.38 2.07
CA PHE A 77 -30.66 0.91 2.16
C PHE A 77 -31.14 0.48 3.54
N LYS A 78 -30.51 1.00 4.60
CA LYS A 78 -30.90 0.72 5.98
C LYS A 78 -32.35 1.10 6.28
N SER A 79 -32.84 2.24 5.78
CA SER A 79 -34.19 2.73 6.12
C SER A 79 -35.30 2.02 5.33
N ILE A 80 -35.02 1.60 4.10
CA ILE A 80 -36.02 1.04 3.19
C ILE A 80 -36.03 -0.49 3.24
N VAL A 81 -34.88 -1.12 3.36
CA VAL A 81 -34.79 -2.58 3.35
C VAL A 81 -35.01 -3.10 4.77
N ARG A 82 -36.12 -3.82 4.94
CA ARG A 82 -36.37 -4.68 6.09
C ARG A 82 -35.91 -6.07 5.69
N GLY A 83 -34.84 -6.55 6.33
CA GLY A 83 -34.38 -7.91 6.09
C GLY A 83 -35.42 -8.91 6.58
N LYS A 84 -35.36 -10.15 6.07
CA LYS A 84 -36.26 -11.23 6.50
C LYS A 84 -36.30 -11.40 8.02
N ASP A 85 -35.15 -11.19 8.68
CA ASP A 85 -34.97 -11.26 10.14
C ASP A 85 -34.78 -9.85 10.76
N GLN A 86 -35.65 -8.90 10.39
CA GLN A 86 -35.74 -7.50 10.85
C GLN A 86 -34.46 -6.64 10.69
N ASP A 87 -33.42 -6.97 11.45
CA ASP A 87 -32.14 -6.24 11.57
C ASP A 87 -30.96 -6.97 10.96
N LYS A 88 -31.22 -8.08 10.27
CA LYS A 88 -30.25 -8.95 9.61
C LYS A 88 -30.57 -9.06 8.13
N TYR A 89 -29.53 -9.00 7.32
CA TYR A 89 -29.57 -9.09 5.87
C TYR A 89 -28.64 -10.20 5.41
N THR A 90 -29.13 -11.04 4.53
CA THR A 90 -28.28 -11.97 3.80
C THR A 90 -27.49 -11.22 2.72
N PRO A 91 -26.28 -11.65 2.38
CA PRO A 91 -25.51 -11.08 1.27
C PRO A 91 -26.30 -11.07 -0.05
N GLU A 92 -27.13 -12.07 -0.27
CA GLU A 92 -27.97 -12.21 -1.45
C GLU A 92 -29.07 -11.13 -1.51
N GLU A 93 -29.74 -10.83 -0.40
CA GLU A 93 -30.69 -9.70 -0.31
C GLU A 93 -30.02 -8.35 -0.60
N ILE A 94 -28.78 -8.15 -0.14
CA ILE A 94 -28.00 -6.94 -0.43
C ILE A 94 -27.70 -6.85 -1.93
N VAL A 95 -27.26 -7.94 -2.54
CA VAL A 95 -26.96 -7.97 -3.98
C VAL A 95 -28.20 -7.73 -4.83
N GLU A 96 -29.33 -8.36 -4.50
CA GLU A 96 -30.60 -8.16 -5.19
C GLU A 96 -31.04 -6.69 -5.12
N TYR A 97 -30.93 -6.08 -3.95
CA TYR A 97 -31.19 -4.65 -3.78
C TYR A 97 -30.25 -3.79 -4.64
N LEU A 98 -28.94 -4.07 -4.62
CA LEU A 98 -27.97 -3.33 -5.42
C LEU A 98 -28.23 -3.48 -6.92
N HIS A 99 -28.57 -4.66 -7.42
CA HIS A 99 -28.90 -4.87 -8.85
C HIS A 99 -30.18 -4.16 -9.24
N THR A 100 -31.21 -4.22 -8.39
CA THR A 100 -32.52 -3.61 -8.66
C THR A 100 -32.42 -2.09 -8.76
N TYR A 101 -31.65 -1.45 -7.88
CA TYR A 101 -31.67 0.00 -7.72
C TYR A 101 -30.42 0.73 -8.21
N PHE A 102 -29.25 0.08 -8.25
CA PHE A 102 -27.96 0.76 -8.49
C PHE A 102 -27.17 0.18 -9.67
N LEU A 103 -27.15 -1.14 -9.84
CA LEU A 103 -26.21 -1.84 -10.71
C LEU A 103 -26.90 -2.49 -11.92
N LYS A 104 -27.73 -1.72 -12.64
CA LYS A 104 -28.54 -2.24 -13.76
C LYS A 104 -27.70 -2.96 -14.83
N ASP A 105 -26.50 -2.44 -15.13
CA ASP A 105 -25.63 -2.95 -16.20
C ASP A 105 -24.41 -3.72 -15.68
N THR A 106 -24.31 -3.93 -14.36
CA THR A 106 -23.14 -4.53 -13.71
C THR A 106 -23.58 -5.63 -12.74
N HIS A 107 -23.11 -6.85 -12.99
CA HIS A 107 -23.43 -7.99 -12.15
C HIS A 107 -22.34 -8.23 -11.09
N ILE A 108 -22.76 -8.50 -9.86
CA ILE A 108 -21.88 -8.96 -8.77
C ILE A 108 -21.80 -10.47 -8.92
N SER A 109 -20.64 -11.00 -9.27
CA SER A 109 -20.44 -12.45 -9.39
C SER A 109 -20.58 -13.12 -8.02
N SER A 110 -20.94 -14.41 -8.00
CA SER A 110 -20.94 -15.21 -6.77
C SER A 110 -19.56 -15.25 -6.10
N GLY A 111 -18.49 -15.33 -6.90
CA GLY A 111 -17.11 -15.23 -6.42
C GLY A 111 -16.82 -13.88 -5.76
N PHE A 112 -17.29 -12.78 -6.33
CA PHE A 112 -17.10 -11.45 -5.74
C PHE A 112 -17.84 -11.33 -4.41
N LEU A 113 -19.07 -11.83 -4.35
CA LEU A 113 -19.87 -11.84 -3.13
C LEU A 113 -19.18 -12.64 -2.02
N GLU A 114 -18.62 -13.81 -2.35
CA GLU A 114 -17.90 -14.65 -1.39
C GLU A 114 -16.67 -13.93 -0.79
N GLU A 115 -15.89 -13.24 -1.62
CA GLU A 115 -14.76 -12.45 -1.11
C GLU A 115 -15.21 -11.24 -0.30
N LEU A 116 -16.34 -10.62 -0.65
CA LEU A 116 -16.95 -9.55 0.16
C LEU A 116 -17.40 -10.06 1.55
N LYS A 117 -17.93 -11.28 1.66
CA LYS A 117 -18.29 -11.88 2.97
C LYS A 117 -17.06 -12.03 3.87
N LYS A 118 -15.95 -12.52 3.31
CA LYS A 118 -14.67 -12.66 4.03
C LYS A 118 -14.12 -11.31 4.49
N LEU A 119 -14.07 -10.32 3.59
CA LEU A 119 -13.61 -8.97 3.95
C LEU A 119 -14.52 -8.30 4.97
N LYS A 120 -15.84 -8.48 4.86
CA LYS A 120 -16.81 -7.98 5.82
C LYS A 120 -16.50 -8.49 7.23
N LYS A 121 -16.22 -9.79 7.38
CA LYS A 121 -15.85 -10.35 8.69
C LYS A 121 -14.55 -9.74 9.23
N VAL A 122 -13.57 -9.52 8.36
CA VAL A 122 -12.30 -8.91 8.76
C VAL A 122 -12.51 -7.46 9.21
N PHE A 123 -13.30 -6.66 8.50
CA PHE A 123 -13.42 -5.23 8.78
C PHE A 123 -14.49 -4.87 9.81
N PHE A 124 -15.56 -5.66 9.88
CA PHE A 124 -16.73 -5.35 10.74
C PHE A 124 -17.05 -6.46 11.75
N GLY A 125 -16.41 -7.64 11.63
CA GLY A 125 -16.65 -8.77 12.51
C GLY A 125 -17.93 -9.55 12.19
N GLY A 126 -18.44 -10.25 13.20
CA GLY A 126 -19.69 -10.99 13.12
C GLY A 126 -19.64 -12.22 12.21
N SER A 127 -20.80 -12.60 11.67
CA SER A 127 -20.96 -13.76 10.78
C SER A 127 -20.69 -13.38 9.32
N GLU A 128 -20.13 -14.30 8.53
CA GLU A 128 -19.91 -14.11 7.08
C GLU A 128 -21.22 -14.07 6.29
N ASN A 129 -22.25 -14.77 6.78
CA ASN A 129 -23.51 -14.98 6.07
C ASN A 129 -24.59 -13.97 6.44
N ILE A 130 -24.31 -13.06 7.36
CA ILE A 130 -25.28 -12.10 7.86
C ILE A 130 -24.60 -10.74 7.99
N VAL A 131 -25.24 -9.73 7.43
CA VAL A 131 -24.94 -8.32 7.68
C VAL A 131 -26.01 -7.75 8.60
N THR A 132 -25.61 -7.16 9.71
CA THR A 132 -26.52 -6.53 10.67
C THR A 132 -26.66 -5.03 10.39
N ARG A 133 -27.75 -4.41 10.87
CA ARG A 133 -27.88 -2.94 10.85
C ARG A 133 -26.70 -2.21 11.49
N LYS A 134 -26.16 -2.77 12.57
CA LYS A 134 -24.98 -2.22 13.26
C LYS A 134 -23.75 -2.23 12.35
N GLU A 135 -23.55 -3.29 11.58
CA GLU A 135 -22.42 -3.37 10.64
C GLU A 135 -22.59 -2.38 9.48
N ILE A 136 -23.83 -2.08 9.05
CA ILE A 136 -24.09 -1.00 8.08
C ILE A 136 -23.73 0.37 8.68
N ASP A 137 -24.03 0.61 9.96
CA ASP A 137 -23.62 1.84 10.65
C ASP A 137 -22.10 1.97 10.71
N MET A 138 -21.40 0.88 11.03
CA MET A 138 -19.93 0.85 10.99
C MET A 138 -19.40 1.12 9.57
N PHE A 139 -20.08 0.63 8.52
CA PHE A 139 -19.70 0.94 7.14
C PHE A 139 -19.89 2.43 6.84
N ILE A 140 -20.98 3.06 7.28
CA ILE A 140 -21.20 4.51 7.12
C ILE A 140 -20.10 5.31 7.83
N GLU A 141 -19.74 4.93 9.06
CA GLU A 141 -18.61 5.52 9.79
C GLU A 141 -17.28 5.32 9.06
N HIS A 142 -17.09 4.15 8.43
CA HIS A 142 -15.92 3.88 7.62
C HIS A 142 -15.86 4.78 6.37
N VAL A 143 -16.98 5.09 5.73
CA VAL A 143 -17.01 6.06 4.62
C VAL A 143 -16.56 7.44 5.09
N ASP A 144 -16.96 7.87 6.29
CA ASP A 144 -16.48 9.14 6.87
C ASP A 144 -14.97 9.11 7.14
N LEU A 145 -14.44 7.99 7.64
CA LEU A 145 -13.00 7.81 7.79
C LEU A 145 -12.29 7.92 6.43
N VAL A 146 -12.76 7.19 5.42
CA VAL A 146 -12.18 7.20 4.07
C VAL A 146 -12.21 8.60 3.46
N GLU A 147 -13.31 9.34 3.59
CA GLU A 147 -13.41 10.73 3.12
C GLU A 147 -12.34 11.62 3.77
N ARG A 148 -12.22 11.59 5.10
CA ARG A 148 -11.23 12.39 5.83
C ARG A 148 -9.81 12.06 5.39
N GLN A 149 -9.48 10.77 5.25
CA GLN A 149 -8.15 10.36 4.83
C GLN A 149 -7.87 10.68 3.36
N ALA A 150 -8.87 10.53 2.48
CA ALA A 150 -8.76 10.93 1.09
C ALA A 150 -8.46 12.43 0.96
N LEU A 151 -9.16 13.28 1.71
CA LEU A 151 -8.90 14.72 1.74
C LEU A 151 -7.53 15.06 2.35
N ARG A 152 -7.08 14.33 3.39
CA ARG A 152 -5.75 14.51 3.99
C ARG A 152 -4.62 14.22 2.99
N ILE A 153 -4.75 13.14 2.22
CA ILE A 153 -3.73 12.70 1.26
C ILE A 153 -3.80 13.50 -0.05
N TYR A 154 -4.98 14.02 -0.42
CA TYR A 154 -5.23 14.62 -1.74
C TYR A 154 -4.19 15.67 -2.15
N PRO A 155 -3.80 16.65 -1.32
CA PRO A 155 -2.83 17.68 -1.68
C PRO A 155 -1.44 17.14 -2.03
N TYR A 156 -1.14 15.90 -1.65
CA TYR A 156 0.16 15.25 -1.79
C TYR A 156 0.22 14.26 -2.95
N ILE A 157 -0.90 13.94 -3.61
CA ILE A 157 -0.92 13.08 -4.80
C ILE A 157 0.10 13.51 -5.87
N PRO A 158 0.37 14.80 -6.12
CA PRO A 158 1.39 15.20 -7.09
C PRO A 158 2.81 14.74 -6.79
N VAL A 159 3.18 14.50 -5.52
CA VAL A 159 4.49 13.90 -5.19
C VAL A 159 4.40 12.38 -5.02
N LEU A 160 3.21 11.85 -4.70
CA LEU A 160 2.99 10.42 -4.50
C LEU A 160 2.75 9.66 -5.80
N ASN A 161 2.31 10.29 -6.89
CA ASN A 161 2.07 9.64 -8.17
C ASN A 161 3.07 10.15 -9.22
N LYS A 162 3.88 9.26 -9.79
CA LYS A 162 4.88 9.58 -10.80
C LYS A 162 4.31 10.34 -12.00
N ASN A 163 3.17 9.90 -12.54
CA ASN A 163 2.59 10.53 -13.73
C ASN A 163 2.10 11.96 -13.42
N VAL A 164 1.56 12.17 -12.22
CA VAL A 164 1.13 13.51 -11.77
C VAL A 164 2.35 14.39 -11.48
N TYR A 165 3.39 13.83 -10.86
CA TYR A 165 4.66 14.51 -10.60
C TYR A 165 5.27 15.08 -11.88
N GLU A 166 5.45 14.24 -12.92
CA GLU A 166 6.05 14.69 -14.17
C GLU A 166 5.18 15.77 -14.85
N ARG A 167 3.85 15.59 -14.89
CA ARG A 167 2.94 16.64 -15.42
C ARG A 167 3.09 17.96 -14.65
N PHE A 168 3.18 17.93 -13.32
CA PHE A 168 3.36 19.13 -12.50
C PHE A 168 4.71 19.80 -12.76
N LYS A 169 5.77 19.01 -12.89
CA LYS A 169 7.11 19.47 -13.19
C LYS A 169 7.19 20.13 -14.57
N GLU A 170 6.63 19.49 -15.60
CA GLU A 170 6.54 20.02 -16.98
C GLU A 170 5.77 21.34 -17.03
N GLN A 171 4.70 21.46 -16.24
CA GLN A 171 3.89 22.66 -16.14
C GLN A 171 4.48 23.75 -15.23
N GLY A 172 5.66 23.52 -14.61
CA GLY A 172 6.26 24.45 -13.65
C GLY A 172 5.42 24.66 -12.38
N ARG A 173 4.52 23.73 -12.04
CA ARG A 173 3.67 23.81 -10.85
C ARG A 173 4.48 23.45 -9.61
N LYS A 174 4.14 24.09 -8.49
CA LYS A 174 4.75 23.78 -7.19
C LYS A 174 4.44 22.33 -6.81
N ILE A 175 5.49 21.54 -6.60
CA ILE A 175 5.40 20.17 -6.11
C ILE A 175 5.35 20.20 -4.57
N PRO A 176 4.40 19.50 -3.92
CA PRO A 176 4.32 19.45 -2.47
C PRO A 176 5.53 18.73 -1.84
N SER A 177 5.80 19.00 -0.56
CA SER A 177 6.90 18.36 0.17
C SER A 177 6.64 16.87 0.37
N LEU A 178 7.61 16.03 0.00
CA LEU A 178 7.56 14.58 0.22
C LEU A 178 7.54 14.23 1.73
N VAL A 179 8.19 15.02 2.58
CA VAL A 179 8.18 14.82 4.05
C VAL A 179 6.77 15.01 4.59
N LYS A 180 6.08 16.08 4.18
CA LYS A 180 4.69 16.31 4.59
C LYS A 180 3.73 15.25 4.02
N ALA A 181 4.01 14.76 2.83
CA ALA A 181 3.26 13.64 2.25
C ALA A 181 3.45 12.36 3.07
N GLN A 182 4.67 12.08 3.53
CA GLN A 182 4.98 10.95 4.40
C GLN A 182 4.25 11.08 5.74
N GLU A 183 4.27 12.24 6.39
CA GLU A 183 3.53 12.53 7.63
C GLU A 183 2.03 12.27 7.44
N ALA A 184 1.43 12.86 6.41
CA ALA A 184 0.00 12.68 6.10
C ALA A 184 -0.37 11.20 5.87
N LEU A 185 0.48 10.44 5.15
CA LEU A 185 0.29 9.02 4.94
C LEU A 185 0.41 8.22 6.25
N LEU A 186 1.40 8.52 7.10
CA LEU A 186 1.59 7.83 8.38
C LEU A 186 0.39 8.07 9.32
N ASP A 187 -0.10 9.30 9.41
CA ASP A 187 -1.30 9.61 10.19
C ASP A 187 -2.53 8.85 9.66
N SER A 188 -2.69 8.78 8.32
CA SER A 188 -3.74 7.98 7.71
C SER A 188 -3.60 6.48 8.00
N ALA A 189 -2.37 5.96 7.98
CA ALA A 189 -2.10 4.55 8.27
C ALA A 189 -2.37 4.19 9.73
N GLU A 190 -2.20 5.11 10.67
CA GLU A 190 -2.58 4.88 12.06
C GLU A 190 -4.09 4.73 12.20
N GLU A 191 -4.87 5.65 11.64
CA GLU A 191 -6.34 5.58 11.74
C GLU A 191 -6.91 4.37 10.99
N PHE A 192 -6.44 4.11 9.75
CA PHE A 192 -6.87 2.93 9.00
C PHE A 192 -6.38 1.64 9.65
N GLY A 193 -5.13 1.58 10.10
CA GLY A 193 -4.58 0.41 10.76
C GLY A 193 -5.31 0.07 12.06
N ALA A 194 -5.67 1.08 12.85
CA ALA A 194 -6.49 0.90 14.05
C ALA A 194 -7.89 0.38 13.72
N PHE A 195 -8.53 0.91 12.68
CA PHE A 195 -9.81 0.41 12.20
C PHE A 195 -9.71 -1.07 11.76
N LEU A 196 -8.70 -1.41 10.97
CA LEU A 196 -8.48 -2.78 10.46
C LEU A 196 -8.13 -3.77 11.58
N ALA A 197 -7.46 -3.31 12.63
CA ALA A 197 -7.12 -4.12 13.80
C ALA A 197 -8.31 -4.35 14.75
N HIS A 198 -9.34 -3.50 14.72
CA HIS A 198 -10.39 -3.43 15.74
C HIS A 198 -11.16 -4.74 15.94
N THR A 199 -11.38 -5.51 14.87
CA THR A 199 -12.16 -6.77 14.95
C THR A 199 -11.37 -7.95 15.51
N GLY A 200 -10.04 -7.83 15.55
CA GLY A 200 -9.14 -8.93 15.92
C GLY A 200 -8.98 -10.02 14.85
N ASN A 201 -9.72 -9.96 13.74
CA ASN A 201 -9.72 -11.02 12.73
C ASN A 201 -8.52 -10.91 11.78
N PRO A 202 -7.78 -12.01 11.53
CA PRO A 202 -6.70 -12.02 10.56
C PRO A 202 -7.23 -11.97 9.12
N LEU A 203 -6.45 -11.38 8.21
CA LEU A 203 -6.77 -11.31 6.78
C LEU A 203 -5.80 -12.15 5.95
N SER A 204 -6.31 -13.13 5.21
CA SER A 204 -5.52 -13.84 4.21
C SER A 204 -5.23 -12.95 3.00
N LEU A 205 -3.97 -12.91 2.57
CA LEU A 205 -3.56 -12.23 1.34
C LEU A 205 -4.10 -12.93 0.09
N ASP A 206 -4.46 -14.21 0.17
CA ASP A 206 -5.17 -14.90 -0.90
C ASP A 206 -6.59 -14.33 -1.09
N SER A 207 -7.27 -13.97 0.00
CA SER A 207 -8.57 -13.29 -0.07
C SER A 207 -8.45 -11.90 -0.68
N ILE A 208 -7.36 -11.17 -0.40
CA ILE A 208 -7.08 -9.88 -1.05
C ILE A 208 -6.88 -10.06 -2.55
N GLU A 209 -6.10 -11.06 -2.95
CA GLU A 209 -5.85 -11.38 -4.35
C GLU A 209 -7.16 -11.70 -5.10
N ASN A 210 -7.95 -12.64 -4.56
CA ASN A 210 -9.23 -13.05 -5.13
C ASN A 210 -10.21 -11.89 -5.19
N TYR A 211 -10.28 -11.08 -4.12
CA TYR A 211 -11.07 -9.86 -4.11
C TYR A 211 -10.69 -8.92 -5.25
N PHE A 212 -9.40 -8.65 -5.45
CA PHE A 212 -8.96 -7.78 -6.54
C PHE A 212 -9.25 -8.36 -7.92
N ILE A 213 -9.14 -9.67 -8.11
CA ILE A 213 -9.52 -10.35 -9.36
C ILE A 213 -11.00 -10.12 -9.66
N GLU A 214 -11.87 -10.38 -8.68
CA GLU A 214 -13.31 -10.23 -8.84
C GLU A 214 -13.73 -8.75 -8.95
N PHE A 215 -13.07 -7.86 -8.22
CA PHE A 215 -13.29 -6.42 -8.29
C PHE A 215 -12.90 -5.84 -9.65
N GLN A 216 -11.78 -6.30 -10.24
CA GLN A 216 -11.40 -5.91 -11.61
C GLN A 216 -12.46 -6.34 -12.64
N LYS A 217 -13.00 -7.57 -12.50
CA LYS A 217 -14.11 -8.06 -13.35
C LYS A 217 -15.35 -7.20 -13.16
N PHE A 218 -15.70 -6.89 -11.92
CA PHE A 218 -16.85 -6.05 -11.57
C PHE A 218 -16.76 -4.65 -12.19
N LEU A 219 -15.58 -4.02 -12.13
CA LEU A 219 -15.35 -2.70 -12.73
C LEU A 219 -15.20 -2.72 -14.25
N LYS A 220 -15.18 -3.91 -14.88
CA LYS A 220 -14.88 -4.10 -16.31
C LYS A 220 -13.60 -3.36 -16.72
N TRP A 221 -12.59 -3.34 -15.83
CA TRP A 221 -11.32 -2.68 -16.13
C TRP A 221 -10.60 -3.43 -17.26
N ASP A 222 -10.29 -2.71 -18.35
CA ASP A 222 -9.54 -3.28 -19.46
C ASP A 222 -8.16 -3.72 -18.97
N LYS A 223 -7.82 -5.00 -19.21
CA LYS A 223 -6.50 -5.56 -18.91
C LYS A 223 -5.38 -4.76 -19.55
N LYS A 224 -5.65 -4.03 -20.65
CA LYS A 224 -4.68 -3.17 -21.32
C LYS A 224 -4.36 -1.89 -20.53
N GLU A 225 -5.29 -1.40 -19.70
CA GLU A 225 -5.07 -0.19 -18.89
C GLU A 225 -4.27 -0.47 -17.61
N VAL A 226 -4.32 -1.71 -17.11
CA VAL A 226 -3.68 -2.07 -15.84
C VAL A 226 -2.32 -2.72 -16.08
N LYS A 227 -1.25 -1.99 -15.73
CA LYS A 227 0.13 -2.47 -15.90
C LYS A 227 0.47 -3.69 -15.02
N HIS A 228 -0.22 -3.88 -13.90
CA HIS A 228 0.05 -4.90 -12.89
C HIS A 228 -1.21 -5.67 -12.54
N SER A 229 -1.16 -6.99 -12.61
CA SER A 229 -2.29 -7.85 -12.26
C SER A 229 -2.55 -7.86 -10.73
N PRO A 230 -3.74 -8.26 -10.28
CA PRO A 230 -4.01 -8.53 -8.87
C PRO A 230 -2.99 -9.46 -8.22
N PHE A 231 -2.57 -10.49 -8.96
CA PHE A 231 -1.55 -11.44 -8.54
C PHE A 231 -0.21 -10.73 -8.26
N ASP A 232 0.22 -9.82 -9.15
CA ASP A 232 1.46 -9.06 -8.95
C ASP A 232 1.41 -8.21 -7.68
N TRP A 233 0.27 -7.57 -7.40
CA TRP A 233 0.08 -6.78 -6.19
C TRP A 233 0.06 -7.64 -4.93
N ALA A 234 -0.72 -8.73 -4.93
CA ALA A 234 -0.77 -9.63 -3.79
C ALA A 234 0.58 -10.29 -3.53
N ARG A 235 1.33 -10.61 -4.59
CA ARG A 235 2.71 -11.11 -4.50
C ARG A 235 3.63 -10.07 -3.86
N LEU A 236 3.62 -8.82 -4.33
CA LEU A 236 4.40 -7.74 -3.73
C LEU A 236 4.08 -7.53 -2.25
N ILE A 237 2.79 -7.58 -1.86
CA ILE A 237 2.36 -7.40 -0.48
C ILE A 237 2.86 -8.56 0.41
N ARG A 238 2.77 -9.81 -0.07
CA ARG A 238 3.31 -11.00 0.64
C ARG A 238 4.82 -10.86 0.85
N ASP A 239 5.55 -10.53 -0.21
CA ASP A 239 7.01 -10.41 -0.18
C ASP A 239 7.43 -9.24 0.72
N PHE A 240 6.70 -8.12 0.66
CA PHE A 240 6.93 -7.00 1.56
C PHE A 240 6.65 -7.36 3.02
N LYS A 241 5.52 -8.03 3.31
CA LYS A 241 5.18 -8.46 4.67
C LYS A 241 6.25 -9.38 5.25
N ALA A 242 6.72 -10.34 4.44
CA ALA A 242 7.76 -11.29 4.82
C ALA A 242 9.08 -10.61 5.23
N ILE A 243 9.32 -9.39 4.75
CA ILE A 243 10.52 -8.60 5.06
C ILE A 243 10.25 -7.60 6.18
N ALA A 244 9.08 -6.97 6.20
CA ALA A 244 8.83 -5.77 6.98
C ALA A 244 8.20 -6.04 8.35
N VAL A 245 7.57 -7.20 8.56
CA VAL A 245 6.77 -7.46 9.77
C VAL A 245 7.13 -8.80 10.40
N SER A 246 6.52 -9.90 9.94
CA SER A 246 6.70 -11.25 10.50
C SER A 246 6.00 -12.31 9.66
N SER A 247 6.39 -13.58 9.87
CA SER A 247 5.66 -14.77 9.42
C SER A 247 4.36 -14.96 10.24
N PRO A 248 3.31 -15.63 9.72
CA PRO A 248 3.16 -16.14 8.35
C PRO A 248 2.97 -15.03 7.32
N TYR A 249 3.70 -15.09 6.20
CA TYR A 249 3.69 -14.02 5.18
C TYR A 249 2.39 -13.94 4.37
N ASN A 250 1.52 -14.95 4.42
CA ASN A 250 0.26 -15.01 3.68
C ASN A 250 -0.96 -14.53 4.47
N VAL A 251 -0.78 -14.16 5.75
CA VAL A 251 -1.87 -13.70 6.62
C VAL A 251 -1.42 -12.45 7.36
N ILE A 252 -2.25 -11.40 7.36
CA ILE A 252 -2.07 -10.20 8.18
C ILE A 252 -2.85 -10.39 9.47
N ALA A 253 -2.15 -10.57 10.59
CA ALA A 253 -2.77 -10.56 11.91
C ALA A 253 -3.27 -9.16 12.26
N SER A 254 -4.27 -9.08 13.15
CA SER A 254 -4.88 -7.80 13.53
C SER A 254 -3.87 -6.80 14.12
N SER A 255 -2.92 -7.28 14.91
CA SER A 255 -1.82 -6.46 15.47
C SER A 255 -0.79 -6.00 14.43
N GLU A 256 -0.75 -6.61 13.25
CA GLU A 256 0.24 -6.31 12.21
C GLU A 256 -0.17 -5.15 11.30
N TRP A 257 -1.43 -4.71 11.31
CA TRP A 257 -1.92 -3.69 10.38
C TRP A 257 -1.16 -2.37 10.46
N ILE A 258 -1.01 -1.81 11.66
CA ILE A 258 -0.30 -0.55 11.86
C ILE A 258 1.19 -0.68 11.48
N PRO A 259 1.98 -1.64 12.00
CA PRO A 259 3.38 -1.77 11.62
C PRO A 259 3.57 -2.09 10.13
N LEU A 260 2.68 -2.88 9.51
CA LEU A 260 2.71 -3.15 8.07
C LEU A 260 2.52 -1.87 7.25
N LEU A 261 1.47 -1.10 7.53
CA LEU A 261 1.15 0.13 6.79
C LEU A 261 2.23 1.20 6.99
N ARG A 262 2.69 1.41 8.23
CA ARG A 262 3.79 2.35 8.53
C ARG A 262 5.06 1.96 7.79
N SER A 263 5.40 0.67 7.78
CA SER A 263 6.55 0.18 7.02
C SER A 263 6.34 0.42 5.53
N ALA A 264 5.21 0.06 4.96
CA ALA A 264 4.93 0.26 3.53
C ALA A 264 5.11 1.72 3.11
N ILE A 265 4.60 2.65 3.91
CA ILE A 265 4.75 4.09 3.66
C ILE A 265 6.21 4.55 3.77
N ASN A 266 6.93 4.12 4.80
CA ASN A 266 8.34 4.44 4.99
C ASN A 266 9.20 3.97 3.81
N TRP A 267 9.02 2.73 3.39
CA TRP A 267 9.74 2.16 2.24
C TRP A 267 9.32 2.81 0.92
N TYR A 268 8.03 3.08 0.73
CA TYR A 268 7.53 3.75 -0.46
C TYR A 268 8.09 5.17 -0.60
N THR A 269 8.01 5.98 0.46
CA THR A 269 8.51 7.35 0.47
C THR A 269 10.03 7.41 0.36
N TRP A 270 10.76 6.44 0.91
CA TRP A 270 12.20 6.27 0.67
C TRP A 270 12.54 5.98 -0.79
N ALA A 271 11.73 5.16 -1.47
CA ALA A 271 11.88 4.93 -2.91
C ALA A 271 11.57 6.20 -3.73
N LEU A 272 10.54 6.96 -3.35
CA LEU A 272 10.23 8.25 -3.99
C LEU A 272 11.33 9.29 -3.75
N GLU A 273 11.92 9.33 -2.57
CA GLU A 273 13.07 10.19 -2.25
C GLU A 273 14.26 9.86 -3.15
N TYR A 274 14.58 8.56 -3.32
CA TYR A 274 15.58 8.14 -4.30
C TYR A 274 15.26 8.67 -5.69
N ARG A 275 14.05 8.42 -6.17
CA ARG A 275 13.64 8.80 -7.54
C ARG A 275 13.75 10.31 -7.76
N TYR A 276 13.14 11.12 -6.92
CA TYR A 276 12.98 12.54 -7.20
C TYR A 276 14.16 13.40 -6.73
N GLN A 277 14.89 12.98 -5.69
CA GLN A 277 15.92 13.81 -5.05
C GLN A 277 17.32 13.27 -5.27
N ILE A 278 17.50 11.94 -5.27
CA ILE A 278 18.84 11.34 -5.29
C ILE A 278 19.27 10.90 -6.69
N SER A 279 18.37 10.28 -7.46
CA SER A 279 18.64 9.73 -8.78
C SER A 279 19.18 10.76 -9.78
N PRO A 280 18.74 12.04 -9.77
CA PRO A 280 19.26 13.06 -10.68
C PRO A 280 20.67 13.55 -10.31
N LEU A 281 21.18 13.23 -9.11
CA LEU A 281 22.46 13.72 -8.61
C LEU A 281 23.60 12.71 -8.85
N PRO A 282 24.86 13.17 -9.00
CA PRO A 282 26.02 12.30 -9.04
C PRO A 282 26.24 11.64 -7.67
N LYS A 283 26.24 10.30 -7.63
CA LYS A 283 26.25 9.52 -6.36
C LYS A 283 27.64 9.27 -5.80
N THR A 284 28.70 9.61 -6.54
CA THR A 284 30.09 9.29 -6.20
C THR A 284 30.89 10.51 -5.73
N TYR A 285 30.34 11.73 -5.84
CA TYR A 285 31.01 12.94 -5.36
C TYR A 285 30.01 14.06 -5.03
N GLY A 286 30.47 15.05 -4.27
CA GLY A 286 29.77 16.31 -4.06
C GLY A 286 28.48 16.19 -3.24
N PRO A 287 27.53 17.11 -3.43
CA PRO A 287 26.24 17.08 -2.73
C PRO A 287 25.45 15.79 -2.97
N GLY A 288 25.59 15.18 -4.16
CA GLY A 288 24.87 13.95 -4.49
C GLY A 288 25.37 12.72 -3.74
N LEU A 289 26.68 12.60 -3.50
CA LEU A 289 27.25 11.56 -2.62
C LEU A 289 26.71 11.68 -1.19
N ARG A 290 26.67 12.91 -0.64
CA ARG A 290 26.14 13.16 0.72
C ARG A 290 24.65 12.86 0.82
N ALA A 291 23.87 13.25 -0.19
CA ALA A 291 22.44 12.94 -0.24
C ALA A 291 22.20 11.43 -0.38
N PHE A 292 22.99 10.73 -1.21
CA PHE A 292 22.93 9.28 -1.36
C PHE A 292 23.28 8.56 -0.05
N HIS A 293 24.31 9.03 0.65
CA HIS A 293 24.69 8.52 1.97
C HIS A 293 23.56 8.65 2.98
N ALA A 294 22.97 9.84 3.14
CA ALA A 294 21.83 10.05 4.03
C ALA A 294 20.62 9.15 3.68
N TRP A 295 20.36 8.98 2.38
CA TRP A 295 19.31 8.10 1.87
C TRP A 295 19.57 6.62 2.22
N VAL A 296 20.80 6.11 2.03
CA VAL A 296 21.16 4.73 2.41
C VAL A 296 21.05 4.54 3.93
N GLN A 297 21.48 5.51 4.73
CA GLN A 297 21.37 5.46 6.19
C GLN A 297 19.91 5.35 6.66
N LYS A 298 18.99 6.06 5.99
CA LYS A 298 17.54 5.91 6.21
C LYS A 298 17.05 4.51 5.85
N GLY A 299 17.57 3.90 4.79
CA GLY A 299 17.31 2.49 4.43
C GLY A 299 17.75 1.51 5.51
N PHE A 300 18.98 1.66 6.06
CA PHE A 300 19.45 0.84 7.18
C PHE A 300 18.60 1.00 8.43
N LYS A 301 18.08 2.19 8.72
CA LYS A 301 17.11 2.40 9.80
C LYS A 301 15.86 1.53 9.59
N TYR A 302 15.31 1.47 8.38
CA TYR A 302 14.13 0.66 8.09
C TYR A 302 14.39 -0.85 8.15
N LEU A 303 15.55 -1.30 7.67
CA LEU A 303 15.99 -2.69 7.84
C LEU A 303 16.11 -3.08 9.31
N ARG A 304 16.65 -2.19 10.16
CA ARG A 304 16.70 -2.43 11.62
C ARG A 304 15.30 -2.52 12.22
N THR A 305 14.39 -1.63 11.84
CA THR A 305 13.00 -1.68 12.32
C THR A 305 12.32 -2.97 11.90
N ALA A 306 12.48 -3.40 10.66
CA ALA A 306 11.99 -4.68 10.18
C ALA A 306 12.53 -5.84 11.02
N LEU A 307 13.84 -5.94 11.22
CA LEU A 307 14.44 -7.01 12.04
C LEU A 307 13.96 -7.02 13.49
N LEU A 308 13.67 -5.86 14.07
CA LEU A 308 13.10 -5.76 15.42
C LEU A 308 11.67 -6.33 15.48
N LEU A 309 10.90 -6.26 14.40
CA LEU A 309 9.55 -6.82 14.33
C LEU A 309 9.56 -8.35 14.16
N HIS A 310 10.64 -8.93 13.64
CA HIS A 310 10.75 -10.36 13.38
C HIS A 310 11.10 -11.21 14.63
N GLU A 311 11.41 -10.61 15.79
CA GLU A 311 11.70 -11.14 17.15
C GLU A 311 12.48 -12.48 17.36
N LYS A 312 12.81 -13.26 16.32
CA LYS A 312 13.58 -14.53 16.26
C LYS A 312 13.55 -15.18 14.88
N GLU A 313 12.68 -14.74 13.98
CA GLU A 313 12.54 -15.29 12.63
C GLU A 313 13.60 -14.74 11.69
N GLU A 314 14.11 -15.62 10.84
CA GLU A 314 15.00 -15.24 9.76
C GLU A 314 14.18 -14.63 8.61
N ILE A 315 14.64 -13.49 8.08
CA ILE A 315 14.14 -12.95 6.81
C ILE A 315 14.90 -13.68 5.69
N PRO A 316 14.29 -14.63 4.98
CA PRO A 316 15.02 -15.47 4.03
C PRO A 316 15.55 -14.65 2.85
N PHE A 317 16.78 -14.96 2.43
CA PHE A 317 17.32 -14.45 1.17
C PHE A 317 16.83 -15.30 -0.02
N ASP A 318 16.80 -16.62 0.14
CA ASP A 318 16.57 -17.59 -0.93
C ASP A 318 15.16 -18.22 -0.96
N LYS A 319 14.81 -18.76 -2.12
CA LYS A 319 13.56 -19.40 -2.54
C LYS A 319 13.27 -20.75 -1.91
N SER A 320 14.17 -21.33 -1.11
CA SER A 320 13.94 -22.67 -0.53
C SER A 320 12.64 -22.75 0.28
N ASN A 321 12.18 -21.62 0.85
CA ASN A 321 10.89 -21.46 1.52
C ASN A 321 9.89 -20.55 0.76
N GLY A 322 10.13 -20.33 -0.53
CA GLY A 322 9.14 -19.81 -1.48
C GLY A 322 9.13 -18.31 -1.74
N ARG A 323 9.69 -17.45 -0.87
CA ARG A 323 9.73 -15.97 -1.03
C ARG A 323 10.85 -15.36 -0.19
N GLY A 324 11.68 -14.49 -0.76
CA GLY A 324 12.78 -13.83 -0.05
C GLY A 324 13.10 -12.42 -0.58
N LEU A 325 14.15 -11.78 -0.05
CA LEU A 325 14.54 -10.42 -0.44
C LEU A 325 14.69 -10.24 -1.97
N TYR A 326 15.19 -11.26 -2.67
CA TYR A 326 15.36 -11.19 -4.12
C TYR A 326 14.03 -11.05 -4.89
N ASP A 327 13.01 -11.81 -4.50
CA ASP A 327 11.70 -11.74 -5.13
C ASP A 327 11.06 -10.37 -4.88
N PHE A 328 11.24 -9.81 -3.68
CA PHE A 328 10.80 -8.45 -3.38
C PHE A 328 11.50 -7.39 -4.23
N ILE A 329 12.83 -7.47 -4.40
CA ILE A 329 13.58 -6.55 -5.27
C ILE A 329 13.11 -6.69 -6.73
N GLU A 330 12.91 -7.91 -7.20
CA GLU A 330 12.39 -8.20 -8.55
C GLU A 330 11.00 -7.58 -8.73
N ASP A 331 10.12 -7.73 -7.74
CA ASP A 331 8.78 -7.15 -7.78
C ASP A 331 8.82 -5.62 -7.75
N LEU A 332 9.59 -5.00 -6.86
CA LEU A 332 9.79 -3.54 -6.86
C LEU A 332 10.28 -3.02 -8.23
N SER A 333 11.15 -3.77 -8.90
CA SER A 333 11.59 -3.47 -10.26
C SER A 333 10.45 -3.59 -11.28
N ARG A 334 9.63 -4.65 -11.22
CA ARG A 334 8.46 -4.82 -12.11
C ARG A 334 7.48 -3.65 -11.97
N PHE A 335 7.20 -3.26 -10.74
CA PHE A 335 6.38 -2.08 -10.41
C PHE A 335 7.00 -0.77 -10.88
N GLY A 336 8.28 -0.77 -11.25
CA GLY A 336 9.02 0.42 -11.63
C GLY A 336 9.19 1.35 -10.44
N LEU A 337 9.29 0.81 -9.22
CA LEU A 337 9.68 1.55 -8.02
C LEU A 337 11.21 1.64 -7.93
N LEU A 338 11.90 0.60 -8.39
CA LEU A 338 13.35 0.63 -8.59
C LEU A 338 13.66 0.82 -10.08
N GLU A 339 14.52 1.78 -10.38
CA GLU A 339 14.98 2.02 -11.75
C GLU A 339 16.06 1.02 -12.13
N TYR A 340 15.65 -0.24 -12.31
CA TYR A 340 16.44 -1.23 -13.02
C TYR A 340 16.12 -1.18 -14.52
N GLY A 341 17.13 -0.85 -15.33
CA GLY A 341 17.22 -1.28 -16.72
C GLY A 341 16.03 -0.98 -17.65
N LYS A 342 15.49 0.25 -17.67
CA LYS A 342 14.66 0.72 -18.80
C LYS A 342 15.30 1.90 -19.52
N GLY A 343 16.16 1.54 -20.45
CA GLY A 343 16.66 2.35 -21.56
C GLY A 343 17.42 1.40 -22.49
N GLU A 344 17.24 1.53 -23.80
CA GLU A 344 17.83 0.62 -24.81
C GLU A 344 19.37 0.49 -24.72
N ASN A 345 20.04 1.37 -23.96
CA ASN A 345 21.48 1.41 -23.74
C ASN A 345 21.92 1.35 -22.26
N LYS A 346 21.02 1.07 -21.30
CA LYS A 346 21.41 0.96 -19.89
C LYS A 346 21.58 -0.50 -19.50
N VAL A 347 22.80 -0.85 -19.09
CA VAL A 347 23.19 -2.14 -18.52
C VAL A 347 22.08 -2.59 -17.57
N VAL A 348 21.26 -3.51 -18.05
CA VAL A 348 20.40 -4.30 -17.19
C VAL A 348 21.39 -4.90 -16.20
N LEU A 349 21.19 -4.67 -14.90
CA LEU A 349 21.74 -5.59 -13.92
C LEU A 349 20.98 -6.88 -14.22
N ASN A 350 21.52 -7.61 -15.20
CA ASN A 350 20.92 -8.77 -15.82
C ASN A 350 20.51 -9.62 -14.64
N ARG A 351 19.30 -10.16 -14.63
CA ARG A 351 18.91 -11.10 -13.57
C ARG A 351 20.05 -12.09 -13.28
N LYS A 352 20.75 -12.54 -14.33
CA LYS A 352 21.96 -13.36 -14.24
C LYS A 352 23.17 -12.68 -13.58
N VAL A 353 23.40 -11.39 -13.82
CA VAL A 353 24.44 -10.61 -13.11
C VAL A 353 24.03 -10.44 -11.66
N ALA A 354 22.80 -10.05 -11.34
CA ALA A 354 22.31 -9.93 -9.98
C ALA A 354 22.44 -11.26 -9.22
N GLU A 355 21.93 -12.34 -9.81
CA GLU A 355 22.03 -13.71 -9.28
C GLU A 355 23.48 -14.20 -9.17
N LYS A 356 24.43 -13.64 -9.91
CA LYS A 356 25.85 -14.02 -9.84
C LYS A 356 26.67 -13.14 -8.90
N THR A 357 26.34 -11.85 -8.78
CA THR A 357 27.14 -10.87 -8.04
C THR A 357 26.58 -10.56 -6.66
N LEU A 358 25.25 -10.55 -6.50
CA LEU A 358 24.65 -10.34 -5.19
C LEU A 358 24.98 -11.49 -4.25
N PRO A 359 24.78 -12.78 -4.55
CA PRO A 359 25.01 -13.82 -3.54
C PRO A 359 26.42 -13.80 -2.94
N PRO A 360 27.53 -13.68 -3.70
CA PRO A 360 28.86 -13.57 -3.09
C PRO A 360 29.05 -12.28 -2.27
N LEU A 361 28.51 -11.15 -2.75
CA LEU A 361 28.61 -9.87 -2.07
C LEU A 361 27.82 -9.88 -0.76
N LEU A 362 26.60 -10.38 -0.84
CA LEU A 362 25.75 -10.64 0.31
C LEU A 362 26.46 -11.67 1.22
N GLN A 363 27.02 -12.78 0.74
CA GLN A 363 27.69 -13.80 1.56
C GLN A 363 28.89 -13.23 2.33
N LYS A 364 29.64 -12.32 1.69
CA LYS A 364 30.71 -11.58 2.35
C LYS A 364 30.18 -10.64 3.44
N VAL A 365 29.06 -9.96 3.21
CA VAL A 365 28.49 -8.95 4.11
C VAL A 365 27.60 -9.54 5.23
N PHE A 366 26.87 -10.61 4.95
CA PHE A 366 25.84 -11.23 5.80
C PHE A 366 26.25 -12.56 6.41
N GLY A 367 27.20 -13.25 5.80
CA GLY A 367 27.66 -14.52 6.30
C GLY A 367 28.32 -14.41 7.67
N ASP A 368 28.37 -15.52 8.40
CA ASP A 368 29.03 -15.58 9.72
C ASP A 368 30.48 -15.10 9.60
N GLU A 369 30.80 -13.99 10.28
CA GLU A 369 32.14 -13.41 10.27
C GLU A 369 33.20 -14.39 10.78
N GLN A 370 32.81 -15.34 11.63
CA GLN A 370 33.71 -16.36 12.17
C GLN A 370 34.11 -17.40 11.13
N LEU A 371 33.32 -17.55 10.05
CA LEU A 371 33.60 -18.49 8.97
C LEU A 371 34.32 -17.79 7.80
N PRO A 372 35.22 -18.51 7.09
CA PRO A 372 35.79 -18.04 5.83
C PRO A 372 34.70 -17.68 4.83
N SER A 373 34.93 -16.66 3.98
CA SER A 373 33.93 -16.16 3.01
C SER A 373 33.29 -17.24 2.13
N SER A 374 34.03 -18.31 1.81
CA SER A 374 33.56 -19.45 1.01
C SER A 374 32.66 -20.44 1.76
N GLN A 375 32.64 -20.41 3.10
CA GLN A 375 31.88 -21.31 3.97
C GLN A 375 30.71 -20.62 4.70
N ARG A 376 30.60 -19.31 4.53
CA ARG A 376 29.53 -18.50 5.09
C ARG A 376 28.18 -18.91 4.51
N ASN A 377 27.25 -19.42 5.30
CA ASN A 377 25.89 -19.65 4.79
C ASN A 377 25.07 -18.35 4.85
N MET A 378 24.17 -18.19 3.89
CA MET A 378 23.23 -17.07 3.81
C MET A 378 21.82 -17.59 3.60
N ASP A 379 21.24 -18.09 4.68
CA ASP A 379 19.84 -18.50 4.62
C ASP A 379 18.93 -17.26 4.71
N GLY A 380 19.40 -16.16 5.33
CA GLY A 380 18.64 -14.92 5.50
C GLY A 380 19.29 -13.87 6.43
N PHE A 381 18.51 -12.84 6.78
CA PHE A 381 18.85 -11.91 7.87
C PHE A 381 18.26 -12.42 9.18
N PHE A 382 19.10 -12.65 10.17
CA PHE A 382 18.69 -13.14 11.48
C PHE A 382 19.19 -12.25 12.62
N ARG A 383 20.14 -11.32 12.37
CA ARG A 383 20.75 -10.49 13.42
C ARG A 383 20.91 -9.04 13.02
N LEU A 384 20.63 -8.16 13.97
CA LEU A 384 20.96 -6.73 13.89
C LEU A 384 22.47 -6.48 13.63
N SER A 385 23.35 -7.39 14.03
CA SER A 385 24.79 -7.29 13.76
C SER A 385 25.09 -7.31 12.27
N GLN A 386 24.36 -8.10 11.47
CA GLN A 386 24.55 -8.15 10.03
C GLN A 386 24.24 -6.79 9.38
N VAL A 387 23.13 -6.14 9.78
CA VAL A 387 22.79 -4.80 9.28
C VAL A 387 23.81 -3.75 9.74
N ARG A 388 24.32 -3.84 10.98
CA ARG A 388 25.39 -2.96 11.44
C ARG A 388 26.67 -3.14 10.63
N ASN A 389 26.99 -4.36 10.22
CA ASN A 389 28.14 -4.64 9.37
C ASN A 389 27.95 -4.03 7.96
N MET A 390 26.75 -4.15 7.37
CA MET A 390 26.45 -3.44 6.11
C MET A 390 26.65 -1.93 6.25
N GLU A 391 26.13 -1.35 7.33
CA GLU A 391 26.21 0.09 7.61
C GLU A 391 27.68 0.51 7.73
N LYS A 392 28.50 -0.30 8.42
CA LYS A 392 29.94 -0.08 8.56
C LYS A 392 30.69 -0.16 7.23
N GLU A 393 30.42 -1.17 6.40
CA GLU A 393 31.05 -1.30 5.08
C GLU A 393 30.66 -0.16 4.14
N PHE A 394 29.38 0.25 4.17
CA PHE A 394 28.92 1.41 3.43
C PHE A 394 29.57 2.71 3.90
N GLU A 395 29.76 2.89 5.21
CA GLU A 395 30.50 4.03 5.77
C GLU A 395 31.95 4.06 5.30
N TYR A 396 32.64 2.92 5.23
CA TYR A 396 34.00 2.85 4.69
C TYR A 396 34.05 3.25 3.22
N TRP A 397 33.12 2.75 2.41
CA TRP A 397 33.00 3.16 1.01
C TRP A 397 32.77 4.68 0.89
N TYR A 398 31.80 5.23 1.63
CA TYR A 398 31.46 6.64 1.60
C TYR A 398 32.65 7.53 1.98
N ARG A 399 33.35 7.21 3.07
CA ARG A 399 34.56 7.94 3.50
C ARG A 399 35.67 7.88 2.45
N SER A 400 35.82 6.74 1.78
CA SER A 400 36.79 6.59 0.69
C SER A 400 36.45 7.50 -0.49
N GLN A 401 35.17 7.63 -0.85
CA GLN A 401 34.73 8.56 -1.88
C GLN A 401 34.99 10.03 -1.51
N LEU A 402 34.76 10.42 -0.25
CA LEU A 402 35.09 11.76 0.24
C LEU A 402 36.59 12.08 0.13
N LEU A 403 37.46 11.11 0.46
CA LEU A 403 38.91 11.27 0.32
C LEU A 403 39.32 11.43 -1.15
N VAL A 404 38.72 10.66 -2.06
CA VAL A 404 38.94 10.80 -3.51
C VAL A 404 38.50 12.19 -3.98
N GLU A 405 37.33 12.67 -3.54
CA GLU A 405 36.86 14.02 -3.85
C GLU A 405 37.83 15.09 -3.34
N GLU A 406 38.33 14.98 -2.11
CA GLU A 406 39.29 15.91 -1.53
C GLU A 406 40.62 15.92 -2.31
N LEU A 407 41.14 14.74 -2.67
CA LEU A 407 42.35 14.61 -3.49
C LEU A 407 42.17 15.26 -4.86
N MET A 408 41.03 15.03 -5.52
CA MET A 408 40.71 15.63 -6.82
C MET A 408 40.66 17.16 -6.73
N LEU A 409 40.09 17.71 -5.65
CA LEU A 409 40.05 19.15 -5.41
C LEU A 409 41.45 19.74 -5.18
N LYS A 410 42.32 19.05 -4.44
CA LYS A 410 43.72 19.44 -4.22
C LYS A 410 44.57 19.38 -5.48
N LEU A 411 44.31 18.43 -6.37
CA LEU A 411 45.06 18.26 -7.63
C LEU A 411 44.57 19.19 -8.75
N LYS A 412 43.32 19.68 -8.69
CA LYS A 412 42.72 20.57 -9.70
C LYS A 412 43.59 21.77 -10.11
N PRO A 413 44.24 22.53 -9.20
CA PRO A 413 45.09 23.66 -9.57
C PRO A 413 46.41 23.27 -10.27
N LEU A 414 46.92 22.06 -10.00
CA LEU A 414 48.12 21.55 -10.68
C LEU A 414 47.81 21.17 -12.13
N TRP A 415 46.57 20.75 -12.39
CA TRP A 415 46.10 20.37 -13.72
C TRP A 415 45.67 21.56 -14.57
N SER A 416 45.14 22.62 -13.98
CA SER A 416 44.80 23.83 -14.75
C SER A 416 46.02 24.59 -15.28
N LYS A 417 47.23 24.29 -14.79
CA LYS A 417 48.49 24.95 -15.21
C LYS A 417 49.21 24.25 -16.35
N LYS A 418 48.85 23.01 -16.67
CA LYS A 418 49.41 22.29 -17.80
C LYS A 418 48.27 22.13 -18.81
N ASP A 419 48.40 22.69 -20.02
CA ASP A 419 47.48 22.51 -21.15
C ASP A 419 47.43 21.05 -21.64
N ILE A 420 47.28 20.10 -20.72
CA ILE A 420 47.16 18.68 -21.02
C ILE A 420 45.67 18.41 -21.14
N PRO A 421 45.18 17.93 -22.30
CA PRO A 421 43.77 17.64 -22.56
C PRO A 421 43.32 16.36 -21.85
N PHE A 422 43.74 16.14 -20.61
CA PHE A 422 43.46 14.95 -19.82
C PHE A 422 41.98 14.86 -19.43
N TRP A 423 41.30 16.01 -19.26
CA TRP A 423 39.85 16.04 -19.01
C TRP A 423 39.05 15.47 -20.18
N ASN A 424 39.51 15.59 -21.43
CA ASN A 424 38.83 15.00 -22.58
C ASN A 424 39.07 13.48 -22.70
N VAL A 425 40.18 12.98 -22.15
CA VAL A 425 40.49 11.54 -22.08
C VAL A 425 39.71 10.86 -20.95
N LEU A 426 39.48 11.56 -19.83
CA LEU A 426 38.71 11.03 -18.71
C LEU A 426 37.19 11.27 -18.82
N ASN A 427 36.67 12.21 -19.60
CA ASN A 427 35.22 12.48 -19.57
C ASN A 427 34.33 11.29 -20.04
N PRO A 428 34.68 10.56 -21.13
CA PRO A 428 33.94 9.35 -21.50
C PRO A 428 34.42 8.14 -20.69
N SER A 429 35.73 7.99 -20.54
CA SER A 429 36.36 6.82 -19.95
C SER A 429 36.30 6.79 -18.42
N TYR A 430 36.12 7.90 -17.70
CA TYR A 430 35.92 7.97 -16.24
C TYR A 430 34.44 7.94 -15.85
N LYS A 431 33.51 8.22 -16.78
CA LYS A 431 32.11 7.78 -16.60
C LYS A 431 32.01 6.26 -16.64
N GLN A 432 32.80 5.61 -17.50
CA GLN A 432 32.89 4.15 -17.55
C GLN A 432 33.86 3.59 -16.52
N ALA A 433 34.96 4.25 -16.18
CA ALA A 433 35.99 3.76 -15.26
C ALA A 433 35.79 4.22 -13.82
N SER A 434 35.09 5.31 -13.48
CA SER A 434 34.67 5.47 -12.08
C SER A 434 33.61 4.42 -11.74
N PHE A 435 32.74 4.06 -12.71
CA PHE A 435 31.81 2.95 -12.56
C PHE A 435 32.54 1.59 -12.57
N LEU A 436 33.41 1.31 -13.54
CA LEU A 436 34.13 0.05 -13.65
C LEU A 436 35.29 -0.07 -12.66
N TYR A 437 36.13 0.92 -12.38
CA TYR A 437 37.15 0.85 -11.33
C TYR A 437 36.58 1.03 -9.93
N SER A 438 35.50 1.79 -9.67
CA SER A 438 34.86 1.65 -8.36
C SER A 438 34.27 0.26 -8.24
N ASP A 439 33.51 -0.23 -9.23
CA ASP A 439 32.96 -1.59 -9.18
C ASP A 439 34.03 -2.66 -9.22
N GLN A 440 35.22 -2.44 -9.77
CA GLN A 440 36.29 -3.45 -9.93
C GLN A 440 37.36 -3.33 -8.86
N LEU A 441 37.58 -2.19 -8.20
CA LEU A 441 38.34 -2.12 -6.94
C LEU A 441 37.45 -2.49 -5.74
N ILE A 442 36.15 -2.18 -5.79
CA ILE A 442 35.13 -2.76 -4.90
C ILE A 442 35.10 -4.26 -5.19
N MET A 443 34.87 -4.73 -6.42
CA MET A 443 34.86 -6.18 -6.71
C MET A 443 36.20 -6.87 -6.46
N ASN A 444 37.34 -6.24 -6.68
CA ASN A 444 38.65 -6.86 -6.37
C ASN A 444 38.94 -6.86 -4.85
N ARG A 445 38.52 -5.86 -4.06
CA ARG A 445 38.50 -5.99 -2.58
C ARG A 445 37.32 -6.81 -2.05
N PHE A 446 36.34 -7.13 -2.88
CA PHE A 446 35.26 -8.08 -2.57
C PHE A 446 35.68 -9.52 -2.95
N CYS A 447 36.59 -9.70 -3.92
CA CYS A 447 37.13 -10.98 -4.39
C CYS A 447 38.48 -11.38 -3.76
N GLU A 448 39.30 -10.42 -3.32
CA GLU A 448 40.40 -10.60 -2.34
C GLU A 448 39.86 -10.42 -0.92
#